data_AF-A0A382FF51-F1
#
_entry.id   AF-A0A382FF51-F1
#
_cell.length_a   1.000
_cell.length_b   1.000
_cell.length_c   1.000
_cell.angle_alpha   90.00
_cell.angle_beta   90.00
_cell.angle_gamma   90.00
#
_symmetry.space_group_name_H-M   'P 1'
#
loop_
_entity.id
_entity.type
_entity.pdbx_description
1 polymer ?
#
loop_
_entity_poly.entity_id
_entity_poly.type
_entity_poly.pdbx_seq_one_letter_code
_entity_poly.pdbx_strand_id
1 'polypeptide(L)'
;MQRSFIADISEVDAEEAEIVGSYSVEVCTNNNKDSGSIVLLRKDSEEYYCDTDCVELSKVAKGTKEMPVNFLSPDKPYVTNDFFEYAMPLTGGIEPKTQLFV
;
A
#
# COMPACT_ATOMS: atom_id res chain seq x y z
N MET A 1 -17.16 0.45 11.32
CA MET A 1 -17.22 1.20 10.05
C MET A 1 -15.86 1.43 9.39
N GLN A 2 -14.73 1.43 10.10
CA GLN A 2 -13.40 1.79 9.55
C GLN A 2 -12.90 1.00 8.32
N ARG A 3 -13.44 -0.19 7.99
CA ARG A 3 -12.99 -1.03 6.86
C ARG A 3 -14.02 -1.17 5.74
N SER A 4 -15.13 -0.44 5.83
CA SER A 4 -16.30 -0.65 4.98
C SER A 4 -17.09 0.64 4.74
N PHE A 5 -16.42 1.79 4.89
CA PHE A 5 -17.06 3.10 4.73
C PHE A 5 -16.73 3.66 3.34
N ILE A 6 -17.56 3.29 2.37
CA ILE A 6 -17.37 3.59 0.95
C ILE A 6 -17.37 5.11 0.67
N ALA A 7 -18.04 5.90 1.51
CA ALA A 7 -18.14 7.34 1.34
C ALA A 7 -16.83 8.10 1.63
N ASP A 8 -15.81 7.43 2.18
CA ASP A 8 -14.53 8.04 2.59
C ASP A 8 -13.39 7.06 2.27
N ILE A 9 -13.23 6.76 0.98
CA ILE A 9 -12.19 5.88 0.42
C ILE A 9 -11.04 6.72 -0.11
N SER A 10 -9.81 6.23 0.02
CA SER A 10 -8.68 6.82 -0.70
C SER A 10 -8.81 6.53 -2.19
N GLU A 11 -8.76 7.57 -3.04
CA GLU A 11 -8.75 7.40 -4.49
C GLU A 11 -7.55 6.54 -4.93
N VAL A 12 -6.39 6.69 -4.28
CA VAL A 12 -5.19 5.89 -4.53
C VAL A 12 -5.43 4.40 -4.24
N ASP A 13 -5.99 4.06 -3.07
CA ASP A 13 -6.31 2.67 -2.73
C ASP A 13 -7.35 2.07 -3.70
N ALA A 14 -8.34 2.87 -4.11
CA ALA A 14 -9.36 2.44 -5.07
C ALA A 14 -8.77 2.13 -6.45
N GLU A 15 -7.93 3.02 -6.99
CA GLU A 15 -7.23 2.83 -8.27
C GLU A 15 -6.28 1.64 -8.21
N GLU A 16 -5.46 1.53 -7.16
CA GLU A 16 -4.53 0.41 -6.99
C GLU A 16 -5.27 -0.93 -6.88
N ALA A 17 -6.39 -0.99 -6.17
CA ALA A 17 -7.22 -2.18 -6.06
C ALA A 17 -7.82 -2.62 -7.42
N GLU A 18 -8.27 -1.65 -8.23
CA GLU A 18 -8.78 -1.91 -9.58
C GLU A 18 -7.67 -2.44 -10.52
N ILE A 19 -6.49 -1.82 -10.50
CA ILE A 19 -5.35 -2.22 -11.33
C ILE A 19 -4.86 -3.61 -10.93
N VAL A 20 -4.77 -3.92 -9.63
CA VAL A 20 -4.41 -5.25 -9.13
C VAL A 20 -5.38 -6.32 -9.63
N GLY A 21 -6.69 -6.07 -9.56
CA GLY A 21 -7.72 -6.98 -10.06
C GLY A 21 -7.60 -7.19 -11.58
N SER A 22 -7.49 -6.11 -12.33
CA SER A 22 -7.39 -6.14 -13.79
C SER A 22 -6.15 -6.88 -14.28
N TYR A 23 -4.99 -6.59 -13.68
CA TYR A 23 -3.73 -7.24 -14.02
C TYR A 23 -3.74 -8.73 -13.66
N SER A 24 -4.45 -9.13 -12.60
CA SER A 24 -4.61 -10.55 -12.26
C SER A 24 -5.29 -11.35 -13.37
N VAL A 25 -6.33 -10.77 -14.00
CA VAL A 25 -7.02 -11.39 -15.13
C VAL A 25 -6.09 -11.50 -16.33
N GLU A 26 -5.37 -10.42 -16.66
CA GLU A 26 -4.41 -10.40 -17.76
C GLU A 26 -3.32 -11.46 -17.59
N VAL A 27 -2.76 -11.59 -16.38
CA VAL A 27 -1.72 -12.59 -16.08
C VAL A 27 -2.25 -14.01 -16.25
N CYS A 28 -3.48 -14.27 -15.79
CA CYS A 28 -4.12 -15.57 -15.95
C CYS A 28 -4.40 -15.91 -17.42
N THR A 29 -4.81 -14.94 -18.24
CA THR A 29 -5.20 -15.19 -19.64
C THR A 29 -4.04 -15.17 -20.63
N ASN A 30 -3.08 -14.26 -20.45
CA ASN A 30 -2.03 -14.00 -21.45
C ASN A 30 -0.70 -14.66 -21.09
N ASN A 31 -0.37 -14.74 -19.80
CA ASN A 31 0.92 -15.24 -19.33
C ASN A 31 0.86 -16.70 -18.86
N ASN A 32 -0.30 -17.38 -19.03
CA ASN A 32 -0.55 -18.76 -18.63
C ASN A 32 -0.04 -19.11 -17.22
N LYS A 33 -0.16 -18.18 -16.27
CA LYS A 33 0.14 -18.46 -14.86
C LYS A 33 -1.09 -19.00 -14.16
N ASP A 34 -1.00 -20.25 -13.71
CA ASP A 34 -2.07 -20.92 -12.94
C ASP A 34 -2.16 -20.43 -11.48
N SER A 35 -1.10 -19.79 -10.97
CA SER A 35 -1.04 -19.29 -9.59
C SER A 35 -0.07 -18.12 -9.44
N GLY A 36 -0.29 -17.29 -8.43
CA GLY A 36 0.59 -16.19 -8.06
C GLY A 36 -0.11 -15.20 -7.14
N SER A 37 0.66 -14.25 -6.61
CA SER A 37 0.15 -13.06 -5.94
C SER A 37 0.47 -11.85 -6.79
N ILE A 38 -0.53 -11.01 -7.06
CA ILE A 38 -0.27 -9.68 -7.60
C ILE A 38 0.25 -8.81 -6.46
N VAL A 39 1.29 -8.04 -6.73
CA VAL A 39 1.93 -7.14 -5.77
C VAL A 39 2.04 -5.74 -6.36
N LEU A 40 1.99 -4.73 -5.48
CA LEU A 40 2.25 -3.34 -5.83
C LEU A 40 3.73 -3.03 -5.59
N LEU A 41 4.39 -2.52 -6.63
CA LEU A 41 5.78 -2.11 -6.64
C LEU A 41 5.86 -0.59 -6.61
N ARG A 42 5.95 -0.02 -5.40
CA ARG A 42 6.20 1.41 -5.21
C ARG A 42 7.49 1.80 -5.93
N LYS A 43 7.42 2.83 -6.77
CA LYS A 43 8.57 3.32 -7.53
C LYS A 43 9.28 4.46 -6.80
N ASP A 44 10.56 4.59 -7.13
CA ASP A 44 11.39 5.69 -6.67
C ASP A 44 11.20 6.85 -7.65
N SER A 45 10.28 7.75 -7.31
CA SER A 45 9.84 8.87 -8.13
C SER A 45 9.41 10.04 -7.26
N GLU A 46 9.37 11.23 -7.86
CA GLU A 46 8.98 12.45 -7.17
C GLU A 46 7.50 12.41 -6.72
N GLU A 47 6.62 11.89 -7.58
CA GLU A 47 5.22 11.61 -7.25
C GLU A 47 5.04 10.13 -6.91
N TYR A 48 4.15 9.84 -5.95
CA TYR A 48 3.84 8.47 -5.57
C TYR A 48 3.10 7.74 -6.69
N TYR A 49 3.62 6.58 -7.08
CA TYR A 49 2.87 5.60 -7.87
C TYR A 49 3.42 4.18 -7.64
N CYS A 50 2.60 3.20 -8.03
CA CYS A 50 2.95 1.78 -8.01
C CYS A 50 2.77 1.17 -9.40
N ASP A 51 3.68 0.27 -9.77
CA ASP A 51 3.42 -0.72 -10.83
C ASP A 51 2.85 -2.00 -10.20
N THR A 52 2.31 -2.89 -11.04
CA THR A 52 1.94 -4.26 -10.65
C THR A 52 2.92 -5.29 -11.18
N ASP A 53 3.10 -6.37 -10.42
CA ASP A 53 3.81 -7.57 -10.85
C ASP A 53 3.15 -8.82 -10.25
N CYS A 54 3.42 -9.99 -10.83
CA CYS A 54 2.92 -11.28 -10.35
C CYS A 54 4.07 -12.16 -9.85
N VAL A 55 4.09 -12.38 -8.53
CA VAL A 55 5.12 -13.18 -7.85
C VAL A 55 4.59 -14.55 -7.42
N GLU A 56 5.50 -15.53 -7.32
CA GLU A 56 5.20 -16.86 -6.80
C GLU A 56 4.65 -16.80 -5.37
N LEU A 57 3.63 -17.61 -5.07
CA LEU A 57 3.01 -17.67 -3.74
C LEU A 57 4.02 -18.03 -2.64
N SER A 58 5.06 -18.80 -2.96
CA SER A 58 6.14 -19.16 -2.04
C SER A 58 6.95 -17.96 -1.55
N LYS A 59 6.98 -16.85 -2.30
CA LYS A 59 7.69 -15.62 -1.91
C LYS A 59 6.90 -14.79 -0.89
N VAL A 60 5.59 -14.94 -0.85
CA VAL A 60 4.71 -14.20 0.08
C VAL A 60 4.25 -15.06 1.26
N ALA A 61 4.20 -16.39 1.09
CA ALA A 61 3.79 -17.31 2.11
C ALA A 61 4.67 -17.20 3.36
N LYS A 62 4.03 -17.02 4.52
CA LYS A 62 4.70 -16.88 5.84
C LYS A 62 5.61 -15.65 5.98
N GLY A 63 5.58 -14.73 5.02
CA GLY A 63 6.19 -13.41 5.16
C GLY A 63 5.26 -12.48 5.93
N THR A 64 5.81 -11.73 6.89
CA THR A 64 5.11 -10.66 7.59
C THR A 64 5.87 -9.37 7.38
N LYS A 65 5.19 -8.31 6.92
CA LYS A 65 5.76 -6.96 6.89
C LYS A 65 5.61 -6.35 8.28
N GLU A 66 6.71 -6.30 9.03
CA GLU A 66 6.75 -5.63 10.32
C GLU A 66 6.79 -4.11 10.15
N MET A 67 6.29 -3.39 11.16
CA MET A 67 6.41 -1.94 11.20
C MET A 67 7.88 -1.58 11.45
N PRO A 68 8.53 -0.82 10.55
CA PRO A 68 9.91 -0.40 10.74
C PRO A 68 10.10 0.36 12.07
N VAL A 69 11.21 0.10 12.75
CA VAL A 69 11.50 0.76 14.04
C VAL A 69 11.58 2.28 13.90
N ASN A 70 12.11 2.78 12.77
CA ASN A 70 12.18 4.21 12.48
C ASN A 70 10.80 4.86 12.26
N PHE A 71 9.71 4.09 12.11
CA PHE A 71 8.36 4.64 12.06
C PHE A 71 7.79 4.93 13.45
N LEU A 72 8.42 4.42 14.50
CA LEU A 72 7.99 4.58 15.88
C LEU A 72 8.87 5.60 16.60
N SER A 73 8.26 6.55 17.29
CA SER A 73 9.02 7.47 18.13
C SER A 73 9.69 6.69 19.27
N PRO A 74 10.98 6.91 19.54
CA PRO A 74 11.69 6.17 20.61
C PRO A 74 11.16 6.49 22.00
N ASP A 75 10.68 7.73 22.22
CA ASP A 75 10.38 8.28 23.54
C ASP A 75 8.92 8.70 23.71
N LYS A 76 8.11 8.68 22.64
CA LYS A 76 6.72 9.15 22.65
C LYS A 76 5.77 8.08 22.09
N PRO A 77 4.50 8.07 22.50
CA PRO A 77 3.49 7.15 21.96
C PRO A 77 2.98 7.61 20.57
N TYR A 78 3.88 8.07 19.70
CA TYR A 78 3.57 8.61 18.37
C TYR A 78 4.43 7.95 17.29
N VAL A 79 4.00 8.10 16.04
CA VAL A 79 4.78 7.74 14.85
C VAL A 79 5.72 8.88 14.45
N THR A 80 6.75 8.56 13.68
CA THR A 80 7.73 9.54 13.16
C THR A 80 7.30 10.13 11.81
N ASN A 81 8.04 11.13 11.32
CA ASN A 81 7.86 11.66 9.96
C ASN A 81 8.08 10.61 8.87
N ASP A 82 8.99 9.64 9.08
CA ASP A 82 9.20 8.55 8.13
C ASP A 82 7.91 7.73 7.90
N PHE A 83 7.09 7.55 8.93
CA PHE A 83 5.78 6.92 8.78
C PHE A 83 4.82 7.80 7.98
N PHE A 84 4.82 9.12 8.23
CA PHE A 84 3.99 10.06 7.49
C PHE A 84 4.33 10.08 6.01
N GLU A 85 5.61 10.18 5.67
CA GLU A 85 6.09 10.11 4.29
C GLU A 85 5.68 8.80 3.62
N TYR A 86 5.72 7.68 4.36
CA TYR A 86 5.28 6.39 3.84
C TYR A 86 3.76 6.30 3.60
N ALA A 87 2.96 6.77 4.56
CA ALA A 87 1.52 6.53 4.64
C ALA A 87 0.68 7.61 3.94
N MET A 88 1.12 8.88 3.94
CA MET A 88 0.33 9.99 3.40
C MET A 88 -0.12 9.79 1.95
N PRO A 89 0.76 9.34 1.02
CA PRO A 89 0.33 9.10 -0.35
C PRO A 89 -0.74 8.00 -0.48
N LEU A 90 -0.65 6.95 0.35
CA LEU A 90 -1.61 5.83 0.36
C LEU A 90 -3.02 6.25 0.75
N THR A 91 -3.16 7.37 1.45
CA THR A 91 -4.45 7.88 1.89
C THR A 91 -5.09 8.82 0.87
N GLY A 92 -4.42 9.15 -0.23
CA GLY A 92 -4.86 10.20 -1.15
C GLY A 92 -4.68 11.60 -0.56
N GLY A 93 -3.74 11.76 0.39
CA GLY A 93 -3.43 13.08 0.96
C GLY A 93 -4.44 13.59 1.99
N ILE A 94 -5.02 12.71 2.82
CA ILE A 94 -6.00 13.13 3.84
C ILE A 94 -5.46 14.27 4.70
N GLU A 95 -6.28 15.29 4.95
CA GLU A 95 -5.86 16.36 5.86
C GLU A 95 -5.92 15.88 7.32
N PRO A 96 -4.80 15.90 8.07
CA PRO A 96 -4.82 15.49 9.47
C PRO A 96 -5.69 16.44 10.29
N LYS A 97 -6.74 15.92 10.93
CA LYS A 97 -7.67 16.73 11.76
C LYS A 97 -7.15 17.10 13.15
N THR A 98 -5.93 16.69 13.49
CA THR A 98 -5.27 17.03 14.75
C THR A 98 -3.80 17.31 14.47
N GLN A 99 -3.20 18.23 15.22
CA GLN A 99 -1.77 18.51 15.12
C GLN A 99 -0.97 17.24 15.42
N LEU A 100 -0.30 16.72 14.40
CA LEU A 100 0.65 15.61 14.49
C LEU A 100 2.10 16.11 14.57
N PHE A 101 2.30 17.43 14.67
CA PHE A 101 3.63 18.03 14.79
C PHE A 101 4.22 17.74 16.17
N VAL A 102 5.34 17.01 16.16
CA VAL A 102 6.38 17.08 17.20
C VAL A 102 7.33 18.21 16.84
#